data_AF-A0AAV1E215-F1
#
_entry.id   AF-A0AAV1E215-F1
#
_cell.length_a   1.000
_cell.length_b   1.000
_cell.length_c   1.000
_cell.angle_alpha   90.00
_cell.angle_beta   90.00
_cell.angle_gamma   90.00
#
_symmetry.space_group_name_H-M   'P 1'
#
loop_
_entity.id
_entity.type
_entity.pdbx_description
1 polymer ?
#
loop_
_entity_poly.entity_id
_entity_poly.type
_entity_poly.pdbx_seq_one_letter_code
_entity_poly.pdbx_strand_id
1 'polypeptide(L)'
;MKSAFFLLFLVALFVCNSPFSYAAEAPNPVLDAKGKMVRSGARYYICPVFPSTGGLTLESLDNKPCPLDIVQEDQVPGLPVSFYPINLKKGVVRVSTDLNVEFPTAWPNTIRNWFKIEPYGPGLYKFLYCPTFSKVACKYVGIVVQNGKRRLALSDVPMKFVLKQA
;
A
#
# COMPACT_ATOMS: atom_id res chain seq x y z
N MET A 1 -57.82 15.69 -9.29
CA MET A 1 -56.49 16.35 -9.36
C MET A 1 -55.91 16.73 -7.99
N LYS A 2 -56.70 16.96 -6.92
CA LYS A 2 -56.19 17.35 -5.59
C LYS A 2 -55.60 16.19 -4.76
N SER A 3 -56.13 14.97 -4.92
CA SER A 3 -55.70 13.78 -4.15
C SER A 3 -54.33 13.24 -4.59
N ALA A 4 -54.02 13.29 -5.89
CA ALA A 4 -52.71 12.85 -6.41
C ALA A 4 -51.56 13.77 -5.98
N PHE A 5 -51.82 15.09 -5.84
CA PHE A 5 -50.82 16.06 -5.38
C PHE A 5 -50.46 15.87 -3.91
N PHE A 6 -51.44 15.49 -3.08
CA PHE A 6 -51.23 15.21 -1.66
C PHE A 6 -50.44 13.92 -1.42
N LEU A 7 -50.68 12.90 -2.25
CA LEU A 7 -49.93 11.63 -2.22
C LEU A 7 -48.46 11.80 -2.64
N LEU A 8 -48.17 12.63 -3.65
CA LEU A 8 -46.78 12.95 -4.03
C LEU A 8 -46.01 13.68 -2.91
N PHE A 9 -46.68 14.57 -2.18
CA PHE A 9 -46.07 15.34 -1.09
C PHE A 9 -45.69 14.46 0.12
N LEU A 10 -46.52 13.45 0.43
CA LEU A 10 -46.24 12.50 1.52
C LEU A 10 -45.07 11.55 1.19
N VAL A 11 -44.93 11.13 -0.08
CA VAL A 11 -43.80 10.28 -0.51
C VAL A 11 -42.48 11.06 -0.45
N ALA A 12 -42.47 12.34 -0.83
CA ALA A 12 -41.27 13.19 -0.77
C ALA A 12 -40.76 13.39 0.68
N LEU A 13 -41.66 13.54 1.65
CA LEU A 13 -41.31 13.66 3.07
C LEU A 13 -40.78 12.34 3.67
N PHE A 14 -41.15 11.20 3.11
CA PHE A 14 -40.66 9.89 3.54
C PHE A 14 -39.24 9.59 3.03
N VAL A 15 -38.89 10.06 1.83
CA VAL A 15 -37.54 9.90 1.25
C VAL A 15 -36.51 10.83 1.89
N CYS A 16 -36.91 12.03 2.34
CA CYS A 16 -35.99 12.96 3.00
C CYS A 16 -35.72 12.63 4.49
N ASN A 17 -36.57 11.84 5.15
CA ASN A 17 -36.43 11.49 6.57
C ASN A 17 -35.90 10.08 6.83
N SER A 18 -35.62 9.28 5.79
CA SER A 18 -34.86 8.07 5.98
C SER A 18 -33.45 8.46 6.43
N PRO A 19 -32.93 7.95 7.56
CA PRO A 19 -31.54 8.14 7.93
C PRO A 19 -30.68 7.42 6.88
N PHE A 20 -30.30 8.14 5.82
CA PHE A 20 -29.24 7.72 4.93
C PHE A 20 -27.96 7.71 5.76
N SER A 21 -27.70 6.56 6.39
CA SER A 21 -26.40 6.29 6.98
C SER A 21 -25.41 6.26 5.82
N TYR A 22 -24.67 7.35 5.64
CA TYR A 22 -23.47 7.38 4.81
C TYR A 22 -22.45 6.45 5.48
N ALA A 23 -22.51 5.15 5.17
CA ALA A 23 -21.42 4.25 5.48
C ALA A 23 -20.23 4.72 4.64
N ALA A 24 -19.17 5.20 5.30
CA ALA A 24 -17.93 5.53 4.60
C ALA A 24 -17.45 4.28 3.86
N GLU A 25 -17.39 4.36 2.52
CA GLU A 25 -16.94 3.26 1.69
C GLU A 25 -15.47 2.96 2.01
N ALA A 26 -15.12 1.67 2.12
CA ALA A 26 -13.73 1.30 2.38
C ALA A 26 -12.85 1.64 1.17
N PRO A 27 -11.62 2.15 1.36
CA PRO A 27 -10.73 2.47 0.25
C PRO A 27 -10.52 1.30 -0.69
N ASN A 28 -10.32 1.53 -1.99
CA ASN A 28 -10.22 0.47 -2.98
C ASN A 28 -9.17 -0.61 -2.63
N PRO A 29 -9.40 -1.88 -2.99
CA PRO A 29 -8.41 -2.94 -2.78
C PRO A 29 -7.17 -2.69 -3.65
N VAL A 30 -6.01 -3.04 -3.10
CA VAL A 30 -4.79 -3.18 -3.90
C VAL A 30 -4.92 -4.45 -4.74
N LEU A 31 -4.56 -4.36 -6.02
CA LEU A 31 -4.60 -5.46 -6.97
C LEU A 31 -3.18 -5.88 -7.33
N ASP A 32 -2.98 -7.17 -7.56
CA ASP A 32 -1.77 -7.69 -8.16
C ASP A 32 -1.79 -7.48 -9.70
N ALA A 33 -0.68 -7.81 -10.35
CA ALA A 33 -0.50 -7.70 -11.80
C ALA A 33 -1.47 -8.57 -12.61
N LYS A 34 -2.20 -9.50 -11.98
CA LYS A 34 -3.25 -10.31 -12.57
C LYS A 34 -4.66 -9.75 -12.27
N GLY A 35 -4.76 -8.59 -11.65
CA GLY A 35 -6.02 -7.97 -11.25
C GLY A 35 -6.69 -8.60 -10.02
N LYS A 36 -5.99 -9.47 -9.28
CA LYS A 36 -6.54 -10.11 -8.08
C LYS A 36 -6.24 -9.28 -6.85
N MET A 37 -7.17 -9.28 -5.89
CA MET A 37 -6.99 -8.58 -4.63
C MET A 37 -5.79 -9.10 -3.84
N VAL A 38 -4.96 -8.18 -3.37
CA VAL A 38 -3.84 -8.47 -2.47
C VAL A 38 -4.36 -8.85 -1.09
N ARG A 39 -3.88 -9.98 -0.55
CA ARG A 39 -4.32 -10.55 0.72
C ARG A 39 -3.27 -10.37 1.80
N SER A 40 -3.73 -10.10 3.02
CA SER A 40 -2.86 -10.02 4.20
C SER A 40 -2.10 -11.33 4.40
N GLY A 41 -0.82 -11.25 4.74
CA GLY A 41 0.06 -12.42 4.99
C GLY A 41 0.50 -13.20 3.75
N ALA A 42 -0.19 -13.08 2.61
CA ALA A 42 0.24 -13.69 1.36
C ALA A 42 1.50 -13.02 0.81
N ARG A 43 2.29 -13.78 0.04
CA ARG A 43 3.61 -13.39 -0.45
C ARG A 43 3.51 -12.74 -1.84
N TYR A 44 4.14 -11.58 -1.99
CA TYR A 44 4.17 -10.83 -3.25
C TYR A 44 5.58 -10.30 -3.52
N TYR A 45 6.02 -10.40 -4.77
CA TYR A 45 7.15 -9.62 -5.26
C TYR A 45 6.71 -8.18 -5.52
N ILE A 46 7.49 -7.23 -5.02
CA ILE A 46 7.41 -5.84 -5.44
C ILE A 46 8.29 -5.71 -6.68
N CYS A 47 7.66 -5.40 -7.83
CA CYS A 47 8.34 -5.27 -9.12
C CYS A 47 8.38 -3.78 -9.51
N PRO A 48 9.53 -3.10 -9.34
CA PRO A 48 9.71 -1.72 -9.77
C PRO A 48 9.47 -1.55 -11.27
N VAL A 49 8.90 -0.41 -11.66
CA VAL A 49 8.62 -0.08 -13.05
C VAL A 49 9.60 0.99 -13.51
N PHE A 50 10.69 0.54 -14.15
CA PHE A 50 11.75 1.35 -14.79
C PHE A 50 12.61 2.18 -13.79
N PRO A 51 13.93 2.38 -14.01
CA PRO A 51 14.79 1.87 -15.10
C PRO A 51 15.39 0.48 -14.85
N SER A 52 15.08 -0.18 -13.72
CA SER A 52 15.54 -1.55 -13.46
C SER A 52 14.37 -2.52 -13.35
N THR A 53 14.62 -3.73 -13.86
CA THR A 53 13.68 -4.86 -13.91
C THR A 53 13.79 -5.80 -12.70
N GLY A 54 14.76 -5.57 -11.79
CA GLY A 54 14.90 -6.40 -10.60
C GLY A 54 14.03 -5.92 -9.43
N GLY A 55 13.68 -6.87 -8.57
CA GLY A 55 12.85 -6.65 -7.38
C GLY A 55 13.66 -6.25 -6.16
N LEU A 56 13.10 -6.45 -4.97
CA LEU A 56 13.69 -5.98 -3.71
C LEU A 56 14.34 -7.11 -2.93
N THR A 57 15.49 -6.86 -2.31
CA THR A 57 16.18 -7.80 -1.41
C THR A 57 16.68 -7.08 -0.16
N LEU A 58 17.34 -7.83 0.72
CA LEU A 58 18.04 -7.32 1.89
C LEU A 58 19.56 -7.43 1.70
N GLU A 59 20.28 -6.34 1.91
CA GLU A 59 21.75 -6.30 1.78
C GLU A 59 22.37 -5.42 2.90
N SER A 60 23.62 -5.70 3.27
CA SER A 60 24.39 -4.84 4.17
C SER A 60 25.17 -3.80 3.36
N LEU A 61 24.91 -2.51 3.60
CA LEU A 61 25.59 -1.42 2.88
C LEU A 61 26.86 -0.92 3.58
N ASP A 62 26.97 -1.13 4.90
CA ASP A 62 28.03 -0.57 5.74
C ASP A 62 28.87 -1.65 6.44
N ASN A 63 28.96 -2.86 5.88
CA ASN A 63 29.64 -4.03 6.46
C ASN A 63 29.18 -4.39 7.89
N LYS A 64 28.00 -3.90 8.30
CA LYS A 64 27.35 -4.27 9.57
C LYS A 64 26.41 -5.44 9.33
N PRO A 65 26.46 -6.51 10.13
CA PRO A 65 25.64 -7.69 9.88
C PRO A 65 24.14 -7.40 10.01
N CYS A 66 23.76 -6.48 10.89
CA CYS A 66 22.39 -6.03 11.11
C CYS A 66 22.36 -4.56 11.58
N PRO A 67 21.26 -3.80 11.36
CA PRO A 67 20.12 -4.16 10.50
C PRO A 67 20.51 -4.14 9.02
N LEU A 68 19.78 -4.91 8.20
CA LEU A 68 19.96 -4.91 6.74
C LEU A 68 19.15 -3.78 6.09
N ASP A 69 19.62 -3.34 4.92
CA ASP A 69 18.94 -2.36 4.09
C ASP A 69 18.12 -3.03 3.00
N ILE A 70 17.00 -2.41 2.65
CA ILE A 70 16.19 -2.84 1.51
C ILE A 70 16.81 -2.25 0.26
N VAL A 71 17.24 -3.10 -0.66
CA VAL A 71 17.88 -2.68 -1.92
C VAL A 71 17.19 -3.29 -3.12
N GLN A 72 17.28 -2.61 -4.26
CA GLN A 72 16.77 -3.08 -5.54
C GLN A 72 17.85 -3.87 -6.29
N GLU A 73 17.56 -5.13 -6.55
CA GLU A 73 18.39 -6.04 -7.35
C GLU A 73 18.34 -5.73 -8.84
N ASP A 74 19.32 -6.26 -9.59
CA ASP A 74 19.32 -6.23 -11.06
C ASP A 74 18.85 -7.56 -11.64
N GLN A 75 17.88 -7.50 -12.57
CA GLN A 75 17.41 -8.63 -13.39
C GLN A 75 16.83 -9.85 -12.64
N VAL A 76 16.85 -9.88 -11.30
CA VAL A 76 16.25 -10.95 -10.49
C VAL A 76 15.01 -10.46 -9.74
N PRO A 77 14.00 -11.33 -9.47
CA PRO A 77 12.76 -10.92 -8.81
C PRO A 77 12.88 -10.41 -7.37
N GLY A 78 14.03 -10.63 -6.72
CA GLY A 78 14.25 -10.32 -5.31
C GLY A 78 13.53 -11.30 -4.36
N LEU A 79 13.33 -10.86 -3.12
CA LEU A 79 12.61 -11.57 -2.07
C LEU A 79 11.15 -11.10 -2.02
N PRO A 80 10.19 -12.01 -1.78
CA PRO A 80 8.80 -11.63 -1.62
C PRO A 80 8.54 -11.02 -0.24
N VAL A 81 7.59 -10.09 -0.18
CA VAL A 81 7.09 -9.47 1.04
C VAL A 81 5.67 -9.93 1.35
N SER A 82 5.28 -9.80 2.61
CA SER A 82 3.90 -9.90 3.07
C SER A 82 3.42 -8.57 3.64
N PHE A 83 2.15 -8.28 3.45
CA PHE A 83 1.49 -7.07 3.95
C PHE A 83 0.58 -7.41 5.12
N TYR A 84 0.56 -6.56 6.14
CA TYR A 84 -0.28 -6.70 7.32
C TYR A 84 -0.98 -5.36 7.63
N PRO A 85 -2.23 -5.16 7.19
CA PRO A 85 -3.00 -3.98 7.53
C PRO A 85 -3.12 -3.83 9.05
N ILE A 86 -2.91 -2.61 9.56
CA ILE A 86 -3.03 -2.33 11.00
C ILE A 86 -4.46 -2.58 11.48
N ASN A 87 -5.46 -2.25 10.66
CA ASN A 87 -6.85 -2.57 10.93
C ASN A 87 -7.23 -3.92 10.29
N LEU A 88 -7.16 -4.98 11.10
CA LEU A 88 -7.24 -6.38 10.69
C LEU A 88 -8.62 -6.85 10.21
N LYS A 89 -9.68 -6.04 10.31
CA LYS A 89 -11.07 -6.51 10.18
C LYS A 89 -11.46 -7.08 8.80
N LYS A 90 -10.61 -7.00 7.76
CA LYS A 90 -11.03 -7.40 6.39
C LYS A 90 -10.06 -8.24 5.55
N GLY A 91 -8.86 -8.62 6.02
CA GLY A 91 -7.93 -9.54 5.33
C GLY A 91 -7.47 -9.16 3.91
N VAL A 92 -7.99 -8.06 3.37
CA VAL A 92 -7.68 -7.47 2.06
C VAL A 92 -6.84 -6.23 2.29
N VAL A 93 -5.75 -6.11 1.57
CA VAL A 93 -4.91 -4.91 1.57
C VAL A 93 -5.60 -3.85 0.72
N ARG A 94 -5.77 -2.65 1.28
CA ARG A 94 -6.44 -1.52 0.62
C ARG A 94 -5.48 -0.35 0.48
N VAL A 95 -5.71 0.47 -0.53
CA VAL A 95 -4.92 1.69 -0.70
C VAL A 95 -5.19 2.66 0.44
N SER A 96 -4.23 3.54 0.72
CA SER A 96 -4.36 4.62 1.71
C SER A 96 -4.69 4.17 3.14
N THR A 97 -4.44 2.89 3.46
CA THR A 97 -4.56 2.34 4.81
C THR A 97 -3.18 2.00 5.38
N ASP A 98 -2.99 2.27 6.68
CA ASP A 98 -1.76 1.93 7.37
C ASP A 98 -1.55 0.40 7.38
N LEU A 99 -0.35 -0.02 7.02
CA LEU A 99 0.06 -1.42 6.98
C LEU A 99 1.54 -1.58 7.33
N ASN A 100 1.87 -2.75 7.86
CA ASN A 100 3.25 -3.23 7.95
C ASN A 100 3.60 -3.99 6.66
N VAL A 101 4.87 -3.89 6.28
CA VAL A 101 5.48 -4.68 5.19
C VAL A 101 6.59 -5.50 5.82
N GLU A 102 6.61 -6.80 5.57
CA GLU A 102 7.59 -7.71 6.15
C GLU A 102 8.19 -8.61 5.08
N PHE A 103 9.49 -8.89 5.19
CA PHE A 103 10.12 -10.01 4.49
C PHE A 103 9.98 -11.25 5.39
N PRO A 104 9.15 -12.25 5.03
CA PRO A 104 8.87 -13.39 5.91
C PRO A 104 10.10 -14.24 6.25
N THR A 105 11.16 -14.13 5.44
CA THR A 105 12.42 -14.84 5.62
C THR A 105 13.44 -14.06 6.46
N ALA A 106 13.13 -12.81 6.85
CA ALA A 106 13.99 -12.00 7.70
C ALA A 106 13.73 -12.32 9.18
N TRP A 107 14.76 -12.82 9.87
CA TRP A 107 14.73 -13.12 11.30
C TRP A 107 14.51 -11.86 12.15
N PRO A 108 13.91 -12.00 13.35
CA PRO A 108 12.85 -11.12 13.79
C PRO A 108 13.43 -9.84 14.35
N ASN A 109 13.25 -8.72 13.65
CA ASN A 109 13.20 -7.37 14.21
C ASN A 109 12.76 -6.39 13.10
N THR A 110 11.59 -6.61 12.50
CA THR A 110 11.02 -5.59 11.61
C THR A 110 10.40 -4.52 12.50
N ILE A 111 10.96 -3.31 12.43
CA ILE A 111 10.35 -2.13 13.05
C ILE A 111 8.95 -1.98 12.42
N ARG A 112 7.90 -2.10 13.24
CA ARG A 112 6.52 -1.87 12.82
C ARG A 112 6.40 -0.43 12.34
N ASN A 113 5.97 -0.24 11.10
CA ASN A 113 5.99 1.06 10.45
C ASN A 113 4.64 1.32 9.79
N TRP A 114 4.20 2.58 9.85
CA TRP A 114 2.96 3.05 9.24
C TRP A 114 3.19 3.42 7.76
N PHE A 115 3.38 2.39 6.92
CA PHE A 115 3.41 2.58 5.47
C PHE A 115 1.99 2.52 4.90
N LYS A 116 1.78 3.20 3.78
CA LYS A 116 0.57 3.11 2.96
C LYS A 116 0.97 2.75 1.54
N ILE A 117 0.13 1.95 0.88
CA ILE A 117 0.18 1.77 -0.57
C ILE A 117 -0.76 2.80 -1.19
N GLU A 118 -0.24 3.66 -2.06
CA GLU A 118 -1.02 4.67 -2.76
C GLU A 118 -1.08 4.33 -4.26
N PRO A 119 -2.21 4.63 -4.94
CA PRO A 119 -2.26 4.52 -6.39
C PRO A 119 -1.30 5.52 -7.04
N TYR A 120 -0.63 5.08 -8.11
CA TYR A 120 0.13 5.94 -9.02
C TYR A 120 -0.54 6.04 -10.39
N GLY A 121 -1.21 4.98 -10.82
CA GLY A 121 -1.93 4.88 -12.09
C GLY A 121 -2.61 3.51 -12.20
N PRO A 122 -3.18 3.16 -13.37
CA PRO A 122 -3.83 1.87 -13.56
C PRO A 122 -2.88 0.70 -13.24
N GLY A 123 -3.17 -0.05 -12.17
CA GLY A 123 -2.36 -1.18 -11.72
C GLY A 123 -0.98 -0.83 -11.15
N LEU A 124 -0.64 0.46 -11.03
CA LEU A 124 0.64 0.95 -10.53
C LEU A 124 0.48 1.59 -9.16
N TYR A 125 1.43 1.29 -8.29
CA TYR A 125 1.43 1.75 -6.90
C TYR A 125 2.73 2.42 -6.52
N LYS A 126 2.69 3.17 -5.42
CA LYS A 126 3.84 3.76 -4.72
C LYS A 126 3.66 3.60 -3.22
N PHE A 127 4.75 3.58 -2.47
CA PHE A 127 4.68 3.63 -1.01
C PHE A 127 4.71 5.06 -0.51
N LEU A 128 3.88 5.34 0.49
CA LEU A 128 3.89 6.56 1.27
C LEU A 128 4.22 6.21 2.72
N TYR A 129 5.21 6.88 3.29
CA TYR A 129 5.44 6.89 4.72
C TYR A 129 4.77 8.14 5.29
N CYS A 130 3.69 7.94 6.05
CA CYS A 130 3.02 9.05 6.73
C CYS A 130 2.40 8.56 8.04
N PRO A 131 3.15 8.61 9.14
CA PRO A 131 2.65 8.18 10.44
C PRO A 131 1.56 9.14 10.92
N THR A 132 0.33 8.63 11.04
CA THR A 132 -0.87 9.40 11.42
C THR A 132 -0.73 10.10 12.79
N PHE A 133 0.13 9.59 13.67
CA PHE A 133 0.32 10.10 15.04
C PHE A 133 1.64 10.87 15.24
N SER A 134 2.37 11.19 14.17
CA SER A 134 3.65 11.91 14.27
C SER A 134 3.59 13.29 13.61
N LYS A 135 4.47 14.20 14.06
CA LYS A 135 4.72 15.48 13.36
C LYS A 135 5.58 15.33 12.10
N VAL A 136 5.93 14.10 11.70
CA VAL A 136 6.78 13.85 10.54
C VAL A 136 5.98 14.10 9.27
N ALA A 137 6.54 14.91 8.37
CA ALA A 137 5.94 15.15 7.07
C ALA A 137 5.83 13.84 6.27
N CYS A 138 4.69 13.64 5.60
CA CYS A 138 4.54 12.50 4.71
C CYS A 138 5.62 12.54 3.62
N LYS A 139 6.27 11.41 3.36
CA LYS A 139 7.26 11.31 2.27
C LYS A 139 7.11 9.99 1.52
N TYR A 140 7.35 10.00 0.21
CA TYR A 140 7.31 8.77 -0.58
C TYR A 140 8.52 7.90 -0.26
N VAL A 141 8.43 6.62 -0.61
CA VAL A 141 9.60 5.75 -0.69
C VAL A 141 10.07 5.69 -2.13
N GLY A 142 11.33 6.01 -2.36
CA GLY A 142 12.00 5.98 -3.65
C GLY A 142 13.30 5.20 -3.62
N ILE A 143 13.95 5.10 -4.78
CA ILE A 143 15.28 4.53 -4.93
C ILE A 143 16.32 5.64 -4.75
N VAL A 144 17.29 5.41 -3.88
CA VAL A 144 18.44 6.28 -3.64
C VAL A 144 19.71 5.46 -3.78
N VAL A 145 20.72 6.00 -4.47
CA VAL A 145 22.02 5.32 -4.60
C VAL A 145 22.87 5.62 -3.38
N GLN A 146 23.28 4.58 -2.66
CA GLN A 146 24.19 4.66 -1.51
C GLN A 146 25.23 3.55 -1.66
N ASN A 147 26.52 3.90 -1.58
CA ASN A 147 27.64 2.96 -1.75
C ASN A 147 27.54 2.10 -3.03
N GLY A 148 27.05 2.69 -4.14
CA GLY A 148 26.85 1.98 -5.41
C GLY A 148 25.63 1.04 -5.45
N LYS A 149 24.84 0.98 -4.38
CA LYS A 149 23.63 0.16 -4.28
C LYS A 149 22.37 1.01 -4.31
N ARG A 150 21.30 0.48 -4.90
CA ARG A 150 20.00 1.15 -5.03
C ARG A 150 19.14 0.86 -3.82
N ARG A 151 19.29 1.64 -2.76
CA ARG A 151 18.57 1.52 -1.50
C ARG A 151 17.16 2.13 -1.59
N LEU A 152 16.18 1.53 -0.92
CA LEU A 152 14.89 2.17 -0.67
C LEU A 152 15.01 3.16 0.49
N ALA A 153 14.62 4.41 0.26
CA ALA A 153 14.65 5.47 1.26
C ALA A 153 13.52 6.49 1.04
N LEU A 154 13.30 7.36 2.03
CA LEU A 154 12.36 8.46 1.88
C LEU A 154 12.84 9.42 0.79
N SER A 155 11.99 9.71 -0.18
CA SER A 155 12.31 10.47 -1.39
C SER A 155 11.13 11.33 -1.84
N ASP A 156 11.42 12.40 -2.57
CA ASP A 156 10.41 13.21 -3.24
C ASP A 156 9.99 12.58 -4.58
N VAL A 157 10.81 11.66 -5.11
CA VAL A 157 10.52 10.85 -6.30
C VAL A 157 10.13 9.43 -5.87
N PRO A 158 8.86 9.02 -6.03
CA PRO A 158 8.41 7.69 -5.62
C PRO A 158 8.95 6.60 -6.55
N MET A 159 9.31 5.46 -5.96
CA MET A 159 9.44 4.22 -6.71
C MET A 159 8.05 3.71 -7.05
N LYS A 160 7.81 3.49 -8.34
CA LYS A 160 6.55 2.94 -8.85
C LYS A 160 6.70 1.43 -8.97
N PHE A 161 5.68 0.68 -8.62
CA PHE A 161 5.74 -0.78 -8.69
C PHE A 161 4.39 -1.41 -9.03
N VAL A 162 4.48 -2.64 -9.53
CA VAL A 162 3.38 -3.60 -9.56
C VAL A 162 3.64 -4.70 -8.52
N LEU A 163 2.59 -5.38 -8.10
CA LEU A 163 2.69 -6.53 -7.22
C LEU A 163 2.49 -7.82 -8.02
N LYS A 164 3.40 -8.78 -7.88
CA LYS A 164 3.23 -10.12 -8.47
C LYS A 164 3.11 -11.13 -7.34
N GLN A 165 2.01 -11.87 -7.29
CA GLN A 165 1.87 -12.97 -6.33
C GLN A 165 3.02 -13.97 -6.53
N ALA A 166 3.70 -14.31 -5.44
CA ALA A 166 4.80 -15.26 -5.42
C ALA A 166 4.31 -16.70 -5.58
#